data_AF-A0A0R3SJA1-F1
#
_entry.id   AF-A0A0R3SJA1-F1
#
_cell.length_a   1.000
_cell.length_b   1.000
_cell.length_c   1.000
_cell.angle_alpha   90.00
_cell.angle_beta   90.00
_cell.angle_gamma   90.00
#
_symmetry.space_group_name_H-M   'P 1'
#
loop_
_entity.id
_entity.type
_entity.pdbx_description
1 polymer ?
#
loop_
_entity_poly.entity_id
_entity_poly.type
_entity_poly.pdbx_seq_one_letter_code
_entity_poly.pdbx_strand_id
1 'polypeptide(L)'
;MANGRPIMTSEMRHCERFCFNGGVCIGCLRDPHGMAQCVGCTCPQHLWTGERCEIRVGYAGLRSTEDILYILTVTFATFTLLMGTMVIFLYLKNRGFRKDPFMIPADQPVHLAIRREPTDFVQSSTYSDEHNENPQPLVIPGNIQMIDSH
;
A
#
# COMPACT_ATOMS: atom_id res chain seq x y z
N MET A 1 -46.69 -21.56 -23.29
CA MET A 1 -47.21 -20.79 -24.44
C MET A 1 -47.95 -19.60 -23.87
N ALA A 2 -47.42 -18.39 -24.04
CA ALA A 2 -48.04 -17.18 -23.52
C ALA A 2 -49.38 -16.95 -24.23
N ASN A 3 -50.46 -16.77 -23.46
CA ASN A 3 -51.80 -16.53 -23.98
C ASN A 3 -51.77 -15.32 -24.95
N GLY A 4 -52.09 -15.56 -26.23
CA GLY A 4 -51.98 -14.60 -27.34
C GLY A 4 -52.95 -13.42 -27.32
N ARG A 5 -53.33 -12.94 -26.14
CA ARG A 5 -54.09 -11.70 -25.99
C ARG A 5 -53.13 -10.51 -26.07
N PRO A 6 -53.47 -9.46 -26.83
CA PRO A 6 -52.65 -8.26 -26.88
C PRO A 6 -52.47 -7.67 -25.47
N ILE A 7 -51.33 -7.01 -25.28
CA ILE A 7 -51.02 -6.27 -24.05
C ILE A 7 -51.90 -5.03 -24.00
N MET A 8 -52.52 -4.80 -22.85
CA MET A 8 -53.35 -3.62 -22.63
C MET A 8 -52.49 -2.39 -22.34
N THR A 9 -53.01 -1.20 -22.63
CA THR A 9 -52.30 0.07 -22.37
C THR A 9 -51.96 0.28 -20.89
N SER A 10 -52.78 -0.24 -19.98
CA SER A 10 -52.54 -0.21 -18.53
C SER A 10 -51.33 -1.04 -18.12
N GLU A 11 -51.14 -2.20 -18.75
CA GLU A 11 -49.99 -3.09 -18.52
C GLU A 11 -48.71 -2.50 -19.09
N MET A 12 -48.81 -1.84 -20.24
CA MET A 12 -47.66 -1.16 -20.85
C MET A 12 -47.13 -0.04 -19.94
N ARG A 13 -48.03 0.76 -19.34
CA ARG A 13 -47.66 1.74 -18.31
C ARG A 13 -47.07 1.11 -17.03
N HIS A 14 -47.42 -0.14 -16.73
CA HIS A 14 -46.82 -0.86 -15.60
C HIS A 14 -45.37 -1.23 -15.90
N CYS A 15 -45.12 -1.77 -17.10
CA CYS A 15 -43.78 -2.11 -17.58
C CYS A 15 -42.84 -0.90 -17.66
N GLU A 16 -43.34 0.28 -18.03
CA GLU A 16 -42.56 1.53 -18.04
C GLU A 16 -42.01 1.92 -16.67
N ARG A 17 -42.67 1.52 -15.57
CA ARG A 17 -42.21 1.80 -14.20
C ARG A 17 -41.15 0.82 -13.71
N PHE A 18 -40.88 -0.25 -14.45
CA PHE A 18 -39.91 -1.26 -14.03
C PHE A 18 -38.48 -0.75 -14.12
N CYS A 19 -38.18 0.04 -15.14
CA CYS A 19 -36.87 0.65 -15.35
C CYS A 19 -36.75 1.94 -14.53
N PHE A 20 -35.64 2.10 -13.81
CA PHE A 20 -35.36 3.30 -13.01
C PHE A 20 -34.62 4.36 -13.82
N ASN A 21 -34.55 5.57 -13.25
CA ASN A 21 -33.68 6.67 -13.72
C ASN A 21 -33.84 7.03 -15.21
N GLY A 22 -35.06 6.92 -15.74
CA GLY A 22 -35.37 7.23 -17.13
C GLY A 22 -34.96 6.12 -18.12
N GLY A 23 -34.69 4.90 -17.64
CA GLY A 23 -34.53 3.73 -18.49
C GLY A 23 -35.81 3.37 -19.25
N VAL A 24 -35.65 2.81 -20.44
CA VAL A 24 -36.76 2.43 -21.33
C VAL A 24 -36.90 0.93 -21.38
N CYS A 25 -38.11 0.42 -21.18
CA CYS A 25 -38.39 -1.01 -21.28
C CYS A 25 -38.32 -1.49 -22.75
N ILE A 26 -37.52 -2.53 -23.02
CA ILE A 26 -37.31 -3.07 -24.38
C ILE A 26 -38.53 -3.87 -24.86
N GLY A 27 -39.21 -4.54 -23.93
CA GLY A 27 -40.39 -5.35 -24.22
C GLY A 27 -41.16 -5.64 -22.95
N CYS A 28 -42.49 -5.59 -23.04
CA CYS A 28 -43.39 -5.97 -21.97
C CYS A 28 -43.95 -7.34 -22.32
N LEU A 29 -43.91 -8.30 -21.39
CA LEU A 29 -44.44 -9.65 -21.57
C LEU A 29 -45.30 -10.04 -20.37
N ARG A 30 -46.36 -10.82 -20.58
CA ARG A 30 -47.10 -11.41 -19.46
C ARG A 30 -46.40 -12.67 -18.99
N ASP A 31 -46.08 -12.70 -17.70
CA ASP A 31 -45.62 -13.89 -16.99
C ASP A 31 -46.76 -14.94 -16.90
N PRO A 32 -46.51 -16.24 -16.63
CA PRO A 32 -47.56 -17.25 -16.49
C PRO A 32 -48.64 -16.92 -15.46
N HIS A 33 -48.31 -16.08 -14.48
CA HIS A 33 -49.24 -15.56 -13.48
C HIS A 33 -50.14 -14.42 -13.98
N GLY A 34 -50.02 -14.03 -15.25
CA GLY A 34 -50.82 -12.97 -15.87
C GLY A 34 -50.35 -11.54 -15.54
N MET A 35 -49.21 -11.39 -14.87
CA MET A 35 -48.63 -10.09 -14.56
C MET A 35 -47.75 -9.61 -15.71
N ALA A 36 -47.86 -8.33 -16.07
CA ALA A 36 -47.02 -7.72 -17.08
C ALA A 36 -45.65 -7.37 -16.48
N GLN A 37 -44.58 -7.90 -17.08
CA GLN A 37 -43.21 -7.69 -16.66
C GLN A 37 -42.36 -7.20 -17.82
N CYS A 38 -41.43 -6.30 -17.52
CA CYS A 38 -40.44 -5.85 -18.50
C CYS A 38 -39.37 -6.93 -18.70
N VAL A 39 -39.06 -7.26 -19.95
CA VAL A 39 -38.04 -8.25 -20.34
C VAL A 39 -36.62 -7.72 -20.10
N GLY A 40 -36.43 -6.40 -20.20
CA GLY A 40 -35.15 -5.75 -19.96
C GLY A 40 -35.21 -4.25 -20.17
N CYS A 41 -34.26 -3.54 -19.57
CA CYS A 41 -34.18 -2.08 -19.61
C CYS A 41 -33.01 -1.61 -20.48
N THR A 42 -33.26 -0.58 -21.31
CA THR A 42 -32.22 0.20 -21.97
C THR A 42 -31.92 1.42 -21.12
N CYS A 43 -30.70 1.49 -20.56
CA CYS A 43 -30.29 2.59 -19.70
C CYS A 43 -29.74 3.78 -20.50
N PRO A 44 -29.90 5.02 -20.00
CA PRO A 44 -29.25 6.19 -20.59
C PRO A 44 -27.74 5.98 -20.62
N GLN A 45 -27.16 6.07 -21.82
CA GLN A 45 -25.73 5.82 -22.01
C GLN A 45 -24.92 6.77 -21.12
N HIS A 46 -23.93 6.21 -20.41
CA HIS A 46 -22.95 6.90 -19.56
C HIS A 46 -23.39 7.34 -18.15
N LEU A 47 -24.67 7.24 -17.77
CA LEU A 47 -25.10 7.65 -16.43
C LEU A 47 -25.52 6.47 -15.55
N TRP A 48 -26.14 5.44 -16.12
CA TRP A 48 -26.74 4.34 -15.37
C TRP A 48 -26.47 2.98 -16.02
N THR A 49 -26.41 1.94 -15.18
CA THR A 49 -26.19 0.53 -15.52
C THR A 49 -26.98 -0.35 -14.53
N GLY A 50 -26.88 -1.66 -14.68
CA GLY A 50 -27.68 -2.64 -13.94
C GLY A 50 -28.89 -3.14 -14.73
N GLU A 51 -29.53 -4.18 -14.24
CA GLU A 51 -30.66 -4.84 -14.91
C GLU A 51 -31.86 -3.89 -15.09
N ARG A 52 -32.03 -2.95 -14.15
CA ARG A 52 -33.12 -1.99 -14.10
C ARG A 52 -32.63 -0.54 -14.11
N CYS A 53 -31.39 -0.29 -14.52
CA CYS A 53 -30.76 1.04 -14.52
C CYS A 53 -30.65 1.69 -13.12
N GLU A 54 -30.52 0.88 -12.08
CA GLU A 54 -30.45 1.30 -10.68
C GLU A 54 -29.05 1.74 -10.24
N ILE A 55 -28.00 1.37 -10.98
CA ILE A 55 -26.60 1.62 -10.61
C ILE A 55 -26.04 2.80 -11.40
N ARG A 56 -25.44 3.79 -10.74
CA ARG A 56 -24.85 4.95 -11.44
C ARG A 56 -23.44 4.64 -11.96
N VAL A 57 -23.24 4.78 -13.27
CA VAL A 57 -21.92 4.62 -13.92
C VAL A 57 -21.10 5.88 -13.62
N GLY A 58 -19.96 5.73 -12.95
CA GLY A 58 -19.09 6.85 -12.54
C GLY A 58 -18.70 6.86 -11.06
N TYR A 59 -19.47 6.22 -10.18
CA TYR A 59 -19.12 6.07 -8.76
C TYR A 59 -18.60 4.66 -8.41
N ALA A 60 -18.90 3.66 -9.24
CA ALA A 60 -18.57 2.27 -8.93
C ALA A 60 -17.08 1.91 -9.09
N GLY A 61 -16.32 2.64 -9.92
CA GLY A 61 -14.91 2.32 -10.20
C GLY A 61 -13.91 2.97 -9.23
N LEU A 62 -14.08 4.27 -8.95
CA LEU A 62 -13.09 5.05 -8.19
C LEU A 62 -13.14 4.79 -6.69
N ARG A 63 -14.34 4.68 -6.12
CA ARG A 63 -14.51 4.44 -4.67
C ARG A 63 -14.04 3.03 -4.29
N SER A 64 -14.32 2.04 -5.14
CA SER A 64 -13.91 0.66 -4.89
C SER A 64 -12.40 0.48 -4.89
N THR A 65 -11.66 1.18 -5.76
CA THR A 65 -10.19 1.05 -5.80
C THR A 65 -9.53 1.71 -4.61
N GLU A 66 -10.02 2.87 -4.17
CA GLU A 66 -9.51 3.57 -2.99
C GLU A 66 -9.75 2.75 -1.72
N ASP A 67 -10.95 2.17 -1.58
CA ASP A 67 -11.29 1.31 -0.44
C ASP A 67 -10.42 0.03 -0.42
N ILE A 68 -10.17 -0.59 -1.57
CA ILE A 68 -9.28 -1.76 -1.69
C ILE A 68 -7.85 -1.41 -1.30
N LEU A 69 -7.31 -0.29 -1.80
CA LEU A 69 -5.97 0.20 -1.47
C LEU A 69 -5.85 0.51 0.03
N TYR A 70 -6.87 1.11 0.64
CA TYR A 70 -6.90 1.36 2.07
C TYR A 70 -6.86 0.05 2.88
N ILE A 71 -7.67 -0.95 2.51
CA ILE A 71 -7.68 -2.25 3.19
C ILE A 71 -6.31 -2.95 3.06
N LEU A 72 -5.71 -2.93 1.86
CA LEU A 72 -4.40 -3.53 1.61
C LEU A 72 -3.28 -2.84 2.40
N THR A 73 -3.31 -1.50 2.50
CA THR A 73 -2.30 -0.76 3.25
C THR A 73 -2.39 -1.00 4.76
N VAL A 74 -3.60 -1.01 5.32
CA VAL A 74 -3.82 -1.31 6.75
C VAL A 74 -3.41 -2.74 7.10
N THR A 75 -3.76 -3.71 6.26
CA THR A 75 -3.37 -5.12 6.48
C THR A 75 -1.86 -5.32 6.37
N PHE A 76 -1.19 -4.66 5.42
CA PHE A 76 0.27 -4.74 5.30
C PHE A 76 0.99 -4.07 6.48
N ALA A 77 0.51 -2.91 6.94
CA ALA A 77 1.09 -2.19 8.06
C ALA A 77 0.98 -2.99 9.37
N THR A 78 -0.19 -3.57 9.63
CA THR A 78 -0.41 -4.42 10.82
C THR A 78 0.46 -5.67 10.81
N PHE A 79 0.58 -6.34 9.65
CA PHE A 79 1.46 -7.50 9.51
C PHE A 79 2.93 -7.15 9.76
N THR A 80 3.40 -6.02 9.22
CA THR A 80 4.77 -5.54 9.40
C THR A 80 5.06 -5.26 10.88
N LEU A 81 4.13 -4.63 11.60
CA LEU A 81 4.24 -4.39 13.05
C LEU A 81 4.33 -5.70 13.86
N LEU A 82 3.49 -6.69 13.52
CA LEU A 82 3.51 -8.00 14.19
C LEU A 82 4.84 -8.74 13.95
N MET A 83 5.34 -8.72 12.71
CA MET A 83 6.63 -9.34 12.40
C MET A 83 7.80 -8.63 13.08
N GLY A 84 7.81 -7.28 13.08
CA GLY A 84 8.85 -6.51 13.76
C GLY A 84 8.88 -6.75 15.27
N THR A 85 7.72 -6.75 15.92
CA THR A 85 7.61 -7.03 17.36
C THR A 85 8.01 -8.48 17.70
N MET A 86 7.66 -9.45 16.86
CA MET A 86 8.12 -10.84 16.99
C MET A 86 9.64 -10.96 16.90
N VAL A 87 10.28 -10.29 15.93
CA VAL A 87 11.74 -10.32 15.79
C VAL A 87 12.43 -9.69 17.00
N ILE A 88 11.93 -8.55 17.50
CA ILE A 88 12.47 -7.90 18.70
C ILE A 88 12.29 -8.82 19.91
N PHE A 89 11.13 -9.45 20.07
CA PHE A 89 10.86 -10.38 21.15
C PHE A 89 11.80 -11.59 21.11
N LEU A 90 11.97 -12.21 19.95
CA LEU A 90 12.89 -13.33 19.76
C LEU A 90 14.35 -12.90 20.00
N TYR A 91 14.73 -11.71 19.56
CA TYR A 91 16.06 -11.16 19.80
C TYR A 91 16.31 -10.99 21.31
N LEU A 92 15.39 -10.37 22.04
CA LEU A 92 15.52 -10.18 23.49
C LEU A 92 15.48 -11.51 24.25
N LYS A 93 14.58 -12.43 23.87
CA LYS A 93 14.49 -13.77 24.45
C LYS A 93 15.78 -14.57 24.25
N ASN A 94 16.36 -14.51 23.05
CA ASN A 94 17.62 -15.21 22.74
C ASN A 94 18.86 -14.46 23.26
N ARG A 95 18.74 -13.20 23.69
CA ARG A 95 19.83 -12.45 24.32
C ARG A 95 20.02 -12.84 25.79
N GLY A 96 19.06 -13.53 26.40
CA GLY A 96 19.31 -14.26 27.64
C GLY A 96 20.38 -15.33 27.42
N PHE A 97 21.55 -15.14 28.03
CA PHE A 97 22.75 -16.00 28.07
C PHE A 97 23.93 -15.73 27.11
N ARG A 98 23.95 -14.65 26.33
CA ARG A 98 25.25 -14.14 25.85
C ARG A 98 25.76 -13.08 26.83
N LYS A 99 26.60 -13.51 27.78
CA LYS A 99 27.50 -12.61 28.49
C LYS A 99 28.26 -11.82 27.41
N ASP A 100 28.06 -10.52 27.36
CA ASP A 100 28.78 -9.65 26.43
C ASP A 100 30.29 -9.90 26.64
N PRO A 101 31.07 -10.25 25.60
CA PRO A 101 32.49 -10.58 25.75
C PRO A 101 33.39 -9.38 26.12
N PHE A 102 32.79 -8.21 26.42
CA PHE A 102 33.48 -6.94 26.66
C PHE A 102 33.11 -6.27 27.99
N MET A 103 32.67 -7.02 29.01
CA MET A 103 32.83 -6.51 30.38
C MET A 103 34.27 -6.77 30.83
N ILE A 104 35.12 -5.79 30.59
CA ILE A 104 36.42 -5.69 31.26
C ILE A 104 36.11 -5.43 32.75
N PRO A 105 36.49 -6.31 33.68
CA PRO A 105 36.29 -6.06 35.10
C PRO A 105 37.05 -4.79 35.50
N ALA A 106 36.36 -3.87 36.17
CA ALA A 106 36.87 -2.55 36.56
C ALA A 106 38.00 -2.58 37.61
N ASP A 107 38.42 -3.78 38.04
CA ASP A 107 39.29 -3.97 39.21
C ASP A 107 40.73 -4.36 38.84
N GLN A 108 41.16 -4.27 37.57
CA GLN A 108 42.58 -4.40 37.25
C GLN A 108 43.28 -3.05 37.47
N PRO A 109 44.10 -2.88 38.53
CA PRO A 109 44.94 -1.71 38.66
C PRO A 109 45.93 -1.72 37.50
N VAL A 110 45.72 -0.79 36.56
CA VAL A 110 46.64 -0.54 35.47
C VAL A 110 47.94 -0.01 36.10
N HIS A 111 48.91 -0.90 36.31
CA HIS A 111 50.28 -0.50 36.60
C HIS A 111 50.86 0.13 35.34
N LEU A 112 50.61 1.43 35.16
CA LEU A 112 51.30 2.28 34.20
C LEU A 112 52.78 2.32 34.57
N ALA A 113 53.58 1.43 33.98
CA ALA A 113 55.02 1.60 33.92
C ALA A 113 55.31 2.79 33.01
N ILE A 114 55.37 3.99 33.59
CA ILE A 114 55.81 5.21 32.91
C ILE A 114 57.30 5.02 32.60
N ARG A 115 57.62 4.53 31.40
CA ARG A 115 58.97 4.59 30.84
C ARG A 115 59.23 6.04 30.47
N ARG A 116 59.88 6.79 31.37
CA ARG A 116 60.43 8.11 31.07
C ARG A 116 61.58 7.94 30.07
N GLU A 117 61.38 8.34 28.82
CA GLU A 117 62.50 8.63 27.94
C GLU A 117 63.10 10.00 28.34
N PRO A 118 64.44 10.12 28.41
CA PRO A 118 65.08 11.38 28.72
C PRO A 118 64.96 12.37 27.56
N THR A 119 64.65 13.59 27.97
CA THR A 119 64.37 14.76 27.16
C THR A 119 65.69 15.39 26.73
N ASP A 120 65.99 15.39 25.44
CA ASP A 120 66.99 16.30 24.86
C ASP A 120 66.31 17.22 23.83
N PHE A 121 66.11 18.45 24.29
CA PHE A 121 66.23 19.74 23.60
C PHE A 121 66.41 19.69 22.07
N VAL A 122 65.51 20.32 21.31
CA VAL A 122 65.81 21.48 20.42
C VAL A 122 64.53 22.31 20.23
N GLN A 123 64.73 23.63 20.25
CA GLN A 123 63.79 24.73 20.36
C GLN A 123 63.49 25.39 19.00
N SER A 124 62.30 26.01 18.91
CA SER A 124 61.90 27.10 18.00
C SER A 124 61.64 26.75 16.52
N SER A 125 60.61 27.28 15.84
CA SER A 125 59.70 28.40 16.12
C SER A 125 58.62 28.48 15.02
N THR A 126 57.43 29.02 15.38
CA THR A 126 56.53 29.90 14.59
C THR A 126 55.97 29.40 13.23
N TYR A 127 54.73 29.64 12.79
CA TYR A 127 53.60 30.49 13.19
C TYR A 127 52.50 30.26 12.11
N SER A 128 51.22 30.15 12.54
CA SER A 128 49.95 30.47 11.83
C SER A 128 49.63 29.87 10.45
N ASP A 129 48.38 29.67 10.01
CA ASP A 129 47.04 29.78 10.56
C ASP A 129 46.08 29.05 9.59
N GLU A 130 44.80 28.99 9.99
CA GLU A 130 43.62 28.89 9.12
C GLU A 130 43.11 27.53 8.59
N HIS A 131 41.97 27.17 9.21
CA HIS A 131 40.66 26.95 8.58
C HIS A 131 40.36 25.64 7.81
N ASN A 132 39.42 24.90 8.42
CA ASN A 132 38.08 24.61 7.91
C ASN A 132 37.70 23.15 7.59
N GLU A 133 36.79 22.65 8.43
CA GLU A 133 35.56 21.90 8.14
C GLU A 133 35.57 20.74 7.12
N ASN A 134 35.43 19.53 7.68
CA ASN A 134 34.31 18.60 7.43
C ASN A 134 34.16 17.95 6.03
N PRO A 135 33.32 16.91 5.84
CA PRO A 135 33.74 15.53 5.77
C PRO A 135 33.60 14.92 4.36
N GLN A 136 34.21 13.74 4.20
CA GLN A 136 34.23 12.90 2.99
C GLN A 136 32.83 12.55 2.44
N PRO A 137 32.78 12.20 1.13
CA PRO A 137 31.96 11.05 0.77
C PRO A 137 32.67 9.99 -0.08
N LEU A 138 32.31 8.77 0.31
CA LEU A 138 32.34 7.46 -0.35
C LEU A 138 32.81 7.38 -1.82
N VAL A 139 33.81 6.52 -2.02
CA VAL A 139 34.10 5.84 -3.27
C VAL A 139 33.25 4.57 -3.37
N ILE A 140 32.42 4.45 -4.40
CA ILE A 140 31.85 3.17 -4.86
C ILE A 140 32.23 3.02 -6.34
N PRO A 141 33.08 2.04 -6.72
CA PRO A 141 33.28 1.69 -8.12
C PRO A 141 32.26 0.61 -8.51
N GLY A 142 31.19 1.02 -9.20
CA GLY A 142 30.18 0.14 -9.78
C GLY A 142 30.22 0.22 -11.30
N ASN A 143 30.87 -0.76 -11.91
CA ASN A 143 31.12 -0.88 -13.34
C ASN A 143 29.80 -1.02 -14.12
N ILE A 144 29.65 -0.22 -15.18
CA ILE A 144 28.56 -0.31 -16.16
C ILE A 144 28.99 -1.35 -17.20
N GLN A 145 28.26 -2.44 -17.35
CA GLN A 145 28.23 -3.22 -18.58
C GLN A 145 26.79 -3.40 -19.06
N MET A 146 26.46 -2.62 -20.09
CA MET A 146 25.47 -2.94 -21.12
C MET A 146 26.03 -4.07 -21.97
N ILE A 147 25.30 -5.19 -22.14
CA ILE A 147 25.39 -6.03 -23.35
C ILE A 147 24.00 -6.61 -23.67
N ASP A 148 23.46 -6.06 -24.75
CA ASP A 148 22.68 -6.61 -25.87
C ASP A 148 21.53 -7.62 -25.75
N SER A 149 20.50 -7.20 -26.50
CA SER A 149 19.36 -7.89 -27.07
C SER A 149 19.69 -9.20 -27.82
N HIS A 150 18.79 -10.17 -27.69
CA HIS A 150 18.45 -11.13 -28.74
C HIS A 150 16.97 -11.49 -28.67
#